data_AF-A8PLF0-F1
#
_entry.id   AF-A8PLF0-F1
#
_cell.length_a   1.000
_cell.length_b   1.000
_cell.length_c   1.000
_cell.angle_alpha   90.00
_cell.angle_beta   90.00
_cell.angle_gamma   90.00
#
_symmetry.space_group_name_H-M   'P 1'
#
loop_
_entity.id
_entity.type
_entity.pdbx_description
1 polymer ?
#
loop_
_entity_poly.entity_id
_entity_poly.type
_entity_poly.pdbx_seq_one_letter_code
_entity_poly.pdbx_strand_id
1 'polypeptide(L)'
;MSILKLRTHLVEKIKSFGNNFHPIFKNATEENLYKRIDQSSRILSIDDNKICQKINVNQLQKWGCFVECVYSARQALEKLSSPYEMILLDLNLPDCSTDIFIHLIRSDEGNCNHKAPIVLTSSWLNDAYKKHYLALGVNEVYIKPMNEKDFERILQNYKMIN
;
A
#
# COMPACT_ATOMS: atom_id res chain seq x y z
N MET A 1 10.45 8.92 -11.42
CA MET A 1 10.75 10.21 -10.75
C MET A 1 11.89 9.98 -9.77
N SER A 2 12.93 10.83 -9.75
CA SER A 2 14.07 10.62 -8.83
C SER A 2 13.62 10.77 -7.36
N ILE A 3 14.20 9.95 -6.46
CA ILE A 3 13.90 9.96 -5.01
C ILE A 3 13.99 11.38 -4.43
N LEU A 4 14.97 12.16 -4.88
CA LEU A 4 15.15 13.55 -4.47
C LEU A 4 13.95 14.45 -4.86
N LYS A 5 13.38 14.28 -6.06
CA LYS A 5 12.23 15.08 -6.51
C LYS A 5 10.95 14.72 -5.75
N LEU A 6 10.76 13.43 -5.43
CA LEU A 6 9.64 12.97 -4.61
C LEU A 6 9.74 13.56 -3.18
N ARG A 7 10.95 13.53 -2.58
CA ARG A 7 11.23 14.13 -1.26
C ARG A 7 10.90 15.61 -1.25
N THR A 8 11.43 16.39 -2.19
CA THR A 8 11.18 17.83 -2.27
C THR A 8 9.69 18.14 -2.41
N HIS A 9 9.00 17.44 -3.32
CA HIS A 9 7.56 17.65 -3.53
C HIS A 9 6.70 17.28 -2.30
N LEU A 10 7.06 16.23 -1.57
CA LEU A 10 6.39 15.84 -0.33
C LEU A 10 6.60 16.87 0.77
N VAL A 11 7.82 17.37 0.96
CA VAL A 11 8.12 18.40 1.95
C VAL A 11 7.37 19.70 1.65
N GLU A 12 7.28 20.11 0.39
CA GLU A 12 6.49 21.27 -0.03
C GLU A 12 4.99 21.10 0.27
N LYS A 13 4.41 19.92 -0.01
CA LYS A 13 3.02 19.61 0.37
C LYS A 13 2.80 19.62 1.88
N ILE A 14 3.71 19.04 2.66
CA ILE A 14 3.60 19.03 4.12
C ILE A 14 3.59 20.46 4.67
N LYS A 15 4.48 21.32 4.14
CA LYS A 15 4.52 22.74 4.50
C LYS A 15 3.21 23.47 4.15
N SER A 16 2.59 23.18 3.02
CA SER A 16 1.34 23.83 2.60
C SER A 16 0.11 23.41 3.41
N PHE A 17 0.09 22.20 3.97
CA PHE A 17 -1.03 21.66 4.76
C PHE A 17 -0.83 21.76 6.29
N GLY A 18 0.38 22.11 6.75
CA GLY A 18 0.72 22.23 8.17
C GLY A 18 0.61 20.90 8.93
N ASN A 19 0.36 20.97 10.25
CA ASN A 19 0.25 19.80 11.13
C ASN A 19 -0.93 18.86 10.82
N ASN A 20 -1.80 19.21 9.86
CA ASN A 20 -2.99 18.45 9.50
C ASN A 20 -2.74 17.48 8.32
N PHE A 21 -1.54 17.44 7.75
CA PHE A 21 -1.26 16.62 6.56
C PHE A 21 -1.10 15.14 6.87
N HIS A 22 -0.34 14.79 7.91
CA HIS A 22 -0.10 13.40 8.30
C HIS A 22 0.38 13.30 9.76
N PRO A 23 -0.05 12.29 10.55
CA PRO A 23 0.35 12.15 11.95
C PRO A 23 1.86 12.13 12.18
N ILE A 24 2.62 11.48 11.28
CA ILE A 24 4.08 11.40 11.40
C ILE A 24 4.80 12.73 11.20
N PHE A 25 4.14 13.73 10.63
CA PHE A 25 4.76 15.04 10.39
C PHE A 25 4.39 16.05 11.48
N LYS A 26 3.55 15.68 12.45
CA LYS A 26 3.17 16.53 13.56
C LYS A 26 4.40 16.91 14.38
N ASN A 27 4.67 18.21 14.50
CA ASN A 27 5.79 18.80 15.25
C ASN A 27 7.20 18.39 14.77
N ALA A 28 7.36 17.92 13.53
CA ALA A 28 8.68 17.56 13.00
C ALA A 28 9.44 18.79 12.47
N THR A 29 10.72 18.91 12.83
CA THR A 29 11.65 19.86 12.17
C THR A 29 11.91 19.40 10.73
N GLU A 30 12.33 20.30 9.83
CA GLU A 30 12.60 19.96 8.42
C GLU A 30 13.57 18.79 8.26
N GLU A 31 14.65 18.77 9.04
CA GLU A 31 15.65 17.71 9.04
C GLU A 31 15.06 16.35 9.49
N ASN A 32 14.14 16.37 10.46
CA ASN A 32 13.40 15.18 10.88
C ASN A 32 12.32 14.76 9.87
N LEU A 33 11.77 15.67 9.06
CA LEU A 33 10.80 15.34 8.02
C LEU A 33 11.41 14.45 6.93
N TYR A 34 12.59 14.80 6.42
CA TYR A 34 13.27 13.97 5.42
C TYR A 34 13.59 12.58 5.96
N LYS A 35 14.08 12.50 7.20
CA LYS A 35 14.36 11.22 7.86
C LYS A 35 13.10 10.38 8.06
N ARG A 36 11.98 11.00 8.45
CA ARG A 36 10.68 10.30 8.61
C ARG A 36 10.10 9.84 7.27
N ILE A 37 10.25 10.64 6.20
CA ILE A 37 9.87 10.24 4.84
C ILE A 37 10.69 9.03 4.40
N ASP A 38 11.99 9.02 4.68
CA ASP A 38 12.88 7.92 4.32
C ASP A 38 12.63 6.64 5.09
N GLN A 39 12.08 6.75 6.29
CA GLN A 39 11.71 5.61 7.13
C GLN A 39 10.24 5.20 6.95
N SER A 40 9.42 5.99 6.25
CA SER A 40 8.01 5.66 6.03
C SER A 40 7.87 4.55 4.98
N SER A 41 7.13 3.50 5.34
CA SER A 41 6.77 2.44 4.39
C SER A 41 5.74 2.98 3.40
N ARG A 42 6.00 2.81 2.10
CA ARG A 42 5.11 3.18 1.00
C ARG A 42 4.24 1.98 0.64
N ILE A 43 2.94 2.19 0.69
CA ILE A 43 1.94 1.16 0.43
C ILE A 43 1.09 1.60 -0.77
N LEU A 44 0.94 0.71 -1.75
CA LEU A 44 0.00 0.90 -2.85
C LEU A 44 -1.33 0.21 -2.47
N SER A 45 -2.40 0.98 -2.33
CA SER A 45 -3.75 0.47 -2.06
C SER A 45 -4.58 0.50 -3.35
N ILE A 46 -4.98 -0.69 -3.84
CA ILE A 46 -5.68 -0.91 -5.10
C ILE A 46 -7.09 -1.38 -4.79
N ASP A 47 -8.06 -0.48 -4.88
CA ASP A 47 -9.46 -0.73 -4.52
C ASP A 47 -10.35 0.33 -5.18
N ASP A 48 -11.39 -0.09 -5.91
CA ASP A 48 -12.32 0.82 -6.60
C ASP A 48 -13.35 1.43 -5.63
N ASN A 49 -13.51 0.86 -4.44
CA ASN A 49 -14.38 1.34 -3.39
C ASN A 49 -13.70 2.45 -2.57
N LYS A 50 -14.18 3.69 -2.78
CA LYS A 50 -13.68 4.88 -2.08
C LYS A 50 -13.78 4.80 -0.55
N ILE A 51 -14.75 4.06 -0.01
CA ILE A 51 -14.90 3.88 1.45
C ILE A 51 -13.79 2.96 1.96
N CYS A 52 -13.53 1.84 1.30
CA CYS A 52 -12.42 0.95 1.63
C CYS A 52 -11.08 1.68 1.55
N GLN A 53 -10.83 2.46 0.49
CA GLN A 53 -9.64 3.31 0.39
C GLN A 53 -9.50 4.26 1.58
N LYS A 54 -10.57 4.95 1.96
CA LYS A 54 -10.55 5.86 3.12
C LYS A 54 -10.23 5.13 4.42
N ILE A 55 -10.77 3.92 4.61
CA ILE A 55 -10.45 3.08 5.78
C ILE A 55 -8.97 2.68 5.76
N ASN A 56 -8.47 2.15 4.64
CA ASN A 56 -7.09 1.70 4.49
C ASN A 56 -6.12 2.85 4.77
N VAL A 57 -6.34 4.02 4.16
CA VAL A 57 -5.55 5.22 4.39
C VAL A 57 -5.59 5.60 5.87
N ASN A 58 -6.77 5.76 6.45
CA ASN A 58 -6.89 6.16 7.85
C ASN A 58 -6.17 5.20 8.80
N GLN A 59 -6.24 3.88 8.57
CA GLN A 59 -5.58 2.91 9.43
C GLN A 59 -4.06 2.94 9.25
N LEU A 60 -3.57 2.88 8.02
CA LEU A 60 -2.13 2.82 7.71
C LEU A 60 -1.40 4.13 8.08
N GLN A 61 -2.06 5.29 7.94
CA GLN A 61 -1.46 6.58 8.29
C GLN A 61 -1.27 6.76 9.80
N LYS A 62 -2.09 6.14 10.65
CA LYS A 62 -1.88 6.11 12.11
C LYS A 62 -0.52 5.51 12.48
N TRP A 63 -0.09 4.52 11.70
CA TRP A 63 1.17 3.79 11.85
C TRP A 63 2.33 4.42 11.07
N GLY A 64 2.07 5.53 10.38
CA GLY A 64 3.11 6.26 9.69
C GLY A 64 3.48 5.79 8.30
N CYS A 65 2.66 4.93 7.71
CA CYS A 65 2.82 4.53 6.33
C CYS A 65 2.34 5.63 5.37
N PHE A 66 3.03 5.78 4.25
CA PHE A 66 2.56 6.60 3.13
C PHE A 66 1.73 5.73 2.19
N VAL A 67 0.45 6.07 2.01
CA VAL A 67 -0.46 5.28 1.18
C VAL A 67 -0.77 6.01 -0.12
N GLU A 68 -0.49 5.35 -1.24
CA GLU A 68 -0.93 5.79 -2.56
C GLU A 68 -2.13 4.95 -3.00
N CYS A 69 -3.25 5.61 -3.29
CA CYS A 69 -4.49 4.94 -3.69
C CYS A 69 -4.66 4.96 -5.22
N VAL A 70 -5.04 3.82 -5.77
CA VAL A 70 -5.46 3.65 -7.17
C VAL A 70 -6.72 2.82 -7.23
N TYR A 71 -7.53 3.02 -8.28
CA TYR A 71 -8.89 2.49 -8.34
C TYR A 71 -9.07 1.40 -9.42
N SER A 72 -7.97 0.97 -10.04
CA SER A 72 -8.02 -0.01 -11.13
C SER A 72 -6.64 -0.66 -11.33
N ALA A 73 -6.62 -1.83 -11.97
CA ALA A 73 -5.39 -2.54 -12.33
C ALA A 73 -4.51 -1.68 -13.24
N ARG A 74 -5.11 -1.03 -14.24
CA ARG A 74 -4.38 -0.13 -15.16
C ARG A 74 -3.66 0.98 -14.42
N GLN A 75 -4.34 1.67 -13.51
CA GLN A 75 -3.71 2.71 -12.70
C GLN A 75 -2.60 2.15 -11.82
N ALA A 76 -2.79 0.95 -11.25
CA ALA A 76 -1.76 0.30 -10.46
C ALA A 76 -0.51 0.00 -11.29
N LEU A 77 -0.65 -0.53 -12.51
CA LEU A 77 0.48 -0.81 -13.41
C LEU A 77 1.31 0.45 -13.74
N GLU A 78 0.67 1.62 -13.89
CA GLU A 78 1.38 2.89 -14.09
C GLU A 78 2.26 3.26 -12.87
N LYS A 79 1.82 2.88 -11.66
CA LYS A 79 2.51 3.16 -10.40
C LYS A 79 3.60 2.17 -10.05
N LEU A 80 3.46 0.92 -10.48
CA LEU A 80 4.40 -0.18 -10.18
C LEU A 80 5.79 -0.02 -10.84
N SER A 81 6.01 1.04 -11.61
CA SER A 81 7.36 1.52 -11.99
C SER A 81 8.17 2.06 -10.80
N SER A 82 7.51 2.34 -9.67
CA SER A 82 8.13 2.76 -8.41
C SER A 82 8.06 1.63 -7.38
N PRO A 83 9.06 1.49 -6.49
CA PRO A 83 9.04 0.48 -5.45
C PRO A 83 8.05 0.83 -4.34
N TYR A 84 7.40 -0.21 -3.82
CA TYR A 84 6.52 -0.20 -2.66
C TYR A 84 6.93 -1.32 -1.71
N GLU A 85 6.85 -1.06 -0.41
CA GLU A 85 7.10 -2.05 0.62
C GLU A 85 5.91 -3.00 0.79
N MET A 86 4.72 -2.63 0.32
CA MET A 86 3.53 -3.50 0.28
C MET A 86 2.51 -3.06 -0.76
N ILE A 87 1.78 -4.03 -1.29
CA ILE A 87 0.60 -3.83 -2.13
C ILE A 87 -0.61 -4.38 -1.37
N LEU A 88 -1.58 -3.52 -1.08
CA LEU A 88 -2.89 -3.89 -0.57
C LEU A 88 -3.84 -3.96 -1.76
N LEU A 89 -4.33 -5.15 -2.08
CA LEU A 89 -5.03 -5.45 -3.32
C LEU A 89 -6.47 -5.87 -3.03
N ASP A 90 -7.44 -5.25 -3.66
CA ASP A 90 -8.80 -5.80 -3.75
C ASP A 90 -8.82 -7.00 -4.69
N LEU A 91 -9.56 -8.03 -4.29
CA LEU A 91 -9.88 -9.17 -5.13
C LEU A 91 -10.74 -8.78 -6.34
N ASN A 92 -11.63 -7.80 -6.20
CA ASN A 92 -12.52 -7.39 -7.28
C ASN A 92 -12.00 -6.12 -7.94
N LEU A 93 -11.21 -6.25 -9.00
CA LEU A 93 -10.81 -5.12 -9.83
C LEU A 93 -11.83 -4.89 -10.96
N PRO A 94 -12.12 -3.64 -11.32
CA PRO A 94 -13.13 -3.33 -12.34
C PRO A 94 -12.66 -3.59 -13.78
N ASP A 95 -11.35 -3.64 -14.01
CA ASP A 95 -10.73 -3.60 -15.35
C ASP A 95 -9.81 -4.79 -15.66
N CYS A 96 -9.59 -5.71 -14.70
CA CYS A 96 -8.71 -6.86 -14.90
C CYS A 96 -9.08 -8.01 -13.95
N SER A 97 -8.78 -9.25 -14.34
CA SER A 97 -8.78 -10.37 -13.42
C SER A 97 -7.60 -10.25 -12.44
N THR A 98 -7.88 -10.44 -11.15
CA THR A 98 -6.87 -10.40 -10.10
C THR A 98 -5.78 -11.44 -10.28
N ASP A 99 -6.10 -12.63 -10.80
CA ASP A 99 -5.13 -13.67 -11.17
C ASP A 99 -4.11 -13.15 -12.18
N ILE A 100 -4.60 -12.52 -13.26
CA ILE A 100 -3.76 -11.94 -14.31
C ILE A 100 -2.90 -10.82 -13.72
N PHE A 101 -3.50 -9.95 -12.90
CA PHE A 101 -2.79 -8.83 -12.28
C PHE A 101 -1.64 -9.30 -11.36
N ILE A 102 -1.89 -10.31 -10.51
CA ILE A 102 -0.85 -10.91 -9.66
C ILE A 102 0.24 -11.53 -10.53
N HIS A 103 -0.13 -12.26 -11.59
CA HIS A 103 0.84 -12.85 -12.51
C HIS A 103 1.73 -11.78 -13.16
N LEU A 104 1.17 -10.65 -13.60
CA LEU A 104 1.95 -9.53 -14.16
C LEU A 104 2.96 -8.96 -13.16
N ILE A 105 2.62 -8.91 -11.88
CA ILE A 105 3.55 -8.44 -10.84
C ILE A 105 4.65 -9.48 -10.58
N ARG A 106 4.29 -10.76 -10.50
CA ARG A 106 5.21 -11.83 -10.05
C ARG A 106 6.11 -12.38 -11.16
N SER A 107 5.67 -12.37 -12.41
CA SER A 107 6.41 -12.98 -13.54
C SER A 107 7.53 -12.11 -14.10
N ASP A 108 7.47 -10.80 -13.90
CA ASP A 108 8.50 -9.87 -14.37
C ASP A 108 9.57 -9.66 -13.30
N GLU A 109 10.73 -10.32 -13.42
CA GLU A 109 11.88 -10.10 -12.53
C GLU A 109 12.46 -8.68 -12.63
N GLY A 110 12.20 -7.97 -13.74
CA GLY A 110 12.55 -6.56 -13.91
C GLY A 110 11.62 -5.62 -13.14
N ASN A 111 10.45 -6.09 -12.70
CA ASN A 111 9.54 -5.31 -11.87
C ASN A 111 10.11 -5.20 -10.44
N CYS A 112 10.45 -3.99 -10.03
CA CYS A 112 10.99 -3.73 -8.69
C CYS A 112 10.06 -4.15 -7.53
N ASN A 113 8.78 -4.38 -7.80
CA ASN A 113 7.78 -4.84 -6.84
C ASN A 113 7.52 -6.35 -6.89
N HIS A 114 8.24 -7.13 -7.71
CA HIS A 114 7.95 -8.54 -7.92
C HIS A 114 8.01 -9.38 -6.62
N LYS A 115 8.78 -8.93 -5.62
CA LYS A 115 8.88 -9.53 -4.27
C LYS A 115 8.12 -8.77 -3.18
N ALA A 116 7.51 -7.62 -3.49
CA ALA A 116 6.75 -6.86 -2.52
C ALA A 116 5.59 -7.73 -1.98
N PRO A 117 5.34 -7.74 -0.66
CA PRO A 117 4.22 -8.47 -0.11
C PRO A 117 2.90 -7.95 -0.69
N ILE A 118 2.08 -8.88 -1.20
CA ILE A 118 0.71 -8.59 -1.63
C ILE A 118 -0.21 -9.09 -0.52
N VAL A 119 -0.99 -8.18 0.04
CA VAL A 119 -2.11 -8.49 0.95
C VAL A 119 -3.39 -8.35 0.15
N LEU A 120 -4.07 -9.46 -0.07
CA LEU A 120 -5.34 -9.51 -0.78
C LEU A 120 -6.52 -9.31 0.18
N THR A 121 -7.50 -8.53 -0.25
CA THR A 121 -8.70 -8.23 0.53
C THR A 121 -9.95 -8.58 -0.28
N SER A 122 -10.94 -9.20 0.36
CA SER A 122 -12.17 -9.63 -0.32
C SER A 122 -13.39 -9.46 0.58
N SER A 123 -14.57 -9.22 0.02
CA SER A 123 -15.84 -9.24 0.76
C SER A 123 -16.25 -10.65 1.21
N TRP A 124 -15.64 -11.69 0.65
CA TRP A 124 -15.90 -13.08 1.01
C TRP A 124 -14.64 -13.92 0.92
N LEU A 125 -14.47 -14.82 1.89
CA LEU A 125 -13.29 -15.68 1.98
C LEU A 125 -13.70 -17.11 2.34
N ASN A 126 -13.19 -18.07 1.58
CA ASN A 126 -13.21 -19.48 1.94
C ASN A 126 -11.81 -20.09 1.78
N ASP A 127 -11.62 -21.32 2.27
CA ASP A 127 -10.31 -21.97 2.25
C ASP A 127 -9.79 -22.27 0.85
N ALA A 128 -10.65 -22.60 -0.10
CA ALA A 128 -10.25 -22.88 -1.48
C ALA A 128 -9.70 -21.61 -2.16
N TYR A 129 -10.41 -20.49 -2.04
CA TYR A 129 -10.00 -19.18 -2.54
C TYR A 129 -8.71 -18.71 -1.87
N LYS A 130 -8.62 -18.86 -0.54
CA LYS A 130 -7.40 -18.51 0.19
C LYS A 130 -6.20 -19.31 -0.33
N LYS A 131 -6.33 -20.63 -0.46
CA LYS A 131 -5.26 -21.50 -0.99
C LYS A 131 -4.86 -21.13 -2.41
N HIS A 132 -5.84 -20.83 -3.27
CA HIS A 132 -5.61 -20.40 -4.65
C HIS A 132 -4.72 -19.16 -4.73
N TYR A 133 -5.08 -18.08 -4.03
CA TYR A 133 -4.32 -16.83 -4.10
C TYR A 133 -2.95 -16.92 -3.44
N LEU A 134 -2.82 -17.69 -2.35
CA LEU A 134 -1.51 -17.97 -1.76
C LEU A 134 -0.60 -18.70 -2.76
N ALA A 135 -1.12 -19.66 -3.53
CA ALA A 135 -0.37 -20.36 -4.57
C ALA A 135 0.06 -19.45 -5.74
N LEU A 136 -0.70 -18.39 -6.01
CA LEU A 136 -0.33 -17.35 -7.00
C LEU A 136 0.73 -16.36 -6.50
N GLY A 137 1.17 -16.47 -5.25
CA GLY A 137 2.20 -15.59 -4.67
C GLY A 137 1.65 -14.36 -3.95
N VAL A 138 0.37 -14.36 -3.57
CA VAL A 138 -0.16 -13.48 -2.52
C VAL A 138 0.38 -13.95 -1.18
N ASN A 139 0.69 -13.02 -0.29
CA ASN A 139 1.32 -13.33 1.00
C ASN A 139 0.26 -13.52 2.10
N GLU A 140 -0.79 -12.71 2.10
CA GLU A 140 -1.89 -12.83 3.06
C GLU A 140 -3.24 -12.49 2.43
N VAL A 141 -4.32 -13.05 2.99
CA VAL A 141 -5.70 -12.83 2.51
C VAL A 141 -6.62 -12.48 3.68
N TYR A 142 -7.39 -11.40 3.53
CA TYR A 142 -8.25 -10.82 4.55
C TYR A 142 -9.68 -10.60 4.07
N ILE A 143 -10.63 -10.67 5.00
CA ILE A 143 -12.01 -10.23 4.78
C ILE A 143 -12.10 -8.71 4.96
N LYS A 144 -12.81 -8.03 4.07
CA LYS A 144 -13.14 -6.61 4.18
C LYS A 144 -14.35 -6.38 5.11
N PRO A 145 -14.40 -5.25 5.84
CA PRO A 145 -13.29 -4.32 6.06
C PRO A 145 -12.28 -4.92 7.03
N MET A 146 -10.98 -4.71 6.77
CA MET A 146 -9.95 -5.03 7.75
C MET A 146 -10.08 -4.11 8.95
N ASN A 147 -9.92 -4.67 10.14
CA ASN A 147 -9.93 -3.89 11.38
C ASN A 147 -8.51 -3.43 11.77
N GLU A 148 -8.41 -2.60 12.81
CA GLU A 148 -7.14 -2.04 13.27
C GLU A 148 -6.11 -3.12 13.66
N LYS A 149 -6.55 -4.22 14.28
CA LYS A 149 -5.66 -5.34 14.66
C LYS A 149 -5.12 -6.10 13.45
N ASP A 150 -5.89 -6.17 12.36
CA ASP A 150 -5.43 -6.76 11.12
C ASP A 150 -4.31 -5.93 10.50
N PHE A 151 -4.47 -4.59 10.45
CA PHE A 151 -3.42 -3.69 9.98
C PHE A 151 -2.17 -3.75 10.87
N GLU A 152 -2.33 -3.68 12.19
CA GLU A 152 -1.20 -3.78 13.14
C GLU A 152 -0.40 -5.06 12.93
N ARG A 153 -1.10 -6.21 12.84
CA ARG A 153 -0.47 -7.52 12.61
C ARG A 153 0.33 -7.55 11.31
N ILE A 154 -0.26 -7.09 10.22
CA ILE A 154 0.40 -7.05 8.91
C ILE A 154 1.66 -6.18 8.99
N LEU A 155 1.54 -4.97 9.52
CA LEU A 155 2.66 -4.04 9.59
C LEU A 155 3.80 -4.57 10.47
N GLN A 156 3.51 -5.28 11.56
CA GLN A 156 4.51 -5.97 12.38
C GLN A 156 5.17 -7.13 11.62
N ASN A 157 4.38 -7.99 10.96
CA ASN A 157 4.89 -9.14 10.20
C ASN A 157 5.91 -8.73 9.13
N TYR A 158 5.66 -7.60 8.46
CA TYR A 158 6.56 -7.06 7.43
C TYR A 158 7.52 -5.99 7.95
N LYS A 159 7.67 -5.83 9.27
CA LYS A 159 8.63 -4.92 9.93
C LYS A 159 8.50 -3.46 9.47
N MET A 160 7.27 -3.04 9.18
CA MET A 160 6.94 -1.66 8.82
C MET A 160 6.73 -0.77 10.04
N ILE A 161 6.46 -1.39 11.19
CA ILE A 161 6.39 -0.77 12.51
C ILE A 161 7.19 -1.59 13.52
N ASN A 162 7.59 -0.94 14.61
CA ASN A 162 8.31 -1.54 15.73
C ASN A 162 7.37 -2.19 16.74
#